data_AF-A0A1S6QJX2-F1
#
_entry.id   AF-A0A1S6QJX2-F1
#
_cell.length_a   1.000
_cell.length_b   1.000
_cell.length_c   1.000
_cell.angle_alpha   90.00
_cell.angle_beta   90.00
_cell.angle_gamma   90.00
#
_symmetry.space_group_name_H-M   'P 1'
#
loop_
_entity.id
_entity.type
_entity.pdbx_description
1 polymer ?
#
loop_
_entity_poly.entity_id
_entity_poly.type
_entity_poly.pdbx_seq_one_letter_code
_entity_poly.pdbx_strand_id
1 'polypeptide(L)'
;MNLDIKSISYEAFKILGPVLIWFFFAGIPVHQYVSNINLLTLIGFAVFYSFIISQMFVAKPNLLIVLVVDIVAILLLIKLVSSLELFNTILIIIGLVLAHALMFTDLIDEPHCAWIIYSLISGTGVVFALMIASNHFISIIDLVTLTLLIFMNALFAFPLFLRQPHWPFTLAIAIIAIIFAINIIPSAMRIVGFIVLTGLFLFLQFSIKSNKYQQKADIATALSLLCAIVLFA
;
A
#
# COMPACT_ATOMS: atom_id res chain seq x y z
N MET A 1 -2.52 30.51 -14.19
CA MET A 1 -2.38 29.05 -14.04
C MET A 1 -3.59 28.58 -13.24
N ASN A 2 -4.66 28.15 -13.92
CA ASN A 2 -5.90 27.74 -13.25
C ASN A 2 -5.63 26.39 -12.58
N LEU A 3 -5.37 26.41 -11.28
CA LEU A 3 -5.26 25.21 -10.46
C LEU A 3 -6.66 24.61 -10.35
N ASP A 4 -6.97 23.65 -11.22
CA ASP A 4 -8.22 22.90 -11.13
C ASP A 4 -8.19 22.06 -9.84
N ILE A 5 -8.99 22.48 -8.85
CA ILE A 5 -9.03 21.86 -7.52
C ILE A 5 -9.29 20.36 -7.63
N LYS A 6 -10.05 19.92 -8.65
CA LYS A 6 -10.35 18.51 -8.91
C LYS A 6 -9.11 17.71 -9.29
N SER A 7 -8.19 18.28 -10.08
CA SER A 7 -6.97 17.58 -10.48
C SER A 7 -6.00 17.45 -9.30
N ILE A 8 -5.92 18.48 -8.45
CA ILE A 8 -5.05 18.48 -7.26
C ILE A 8 -5.55 17.46 -6.23
N SER A 9 -6.86 17.46 -5.95
CA SER A 9 -7.45 16.49 -5.00
C SER A 9 -7.25 15.05 -5.45
N TYR A 10 -7.30 14.81 -6.76
CA TYR A 10 -7.13 13.48 -7.33
C TYR A 10 -5.67 12.98 -7.25
N GLU A 11 -4.70 13.83 -7.59
CA GLU A 11 -3.29 13.48 -7.44
C GLU A 11 -2.88 13.33 -5.97
N ALA A 12 -3.43 14.16 -5.08
CA ALA A 12 -3.27 13.99 -3.64
C ALA A 12 -3.84 12.66 -3.16
N PHE A 13 -5.00 12.22 -3.67
CA PHE A 13 -5.60 10.94 -3.29
C PHE A 13 -4.74 9.73 -3.70
N LYS A 14 -4.09 9.77 -4.87
CA LYS A 14 -3.18 8.69 -5.31
C LYS A 14 -1.99 8.49 -4.39
N ILE A 15 -1.50 9.58 -3.77
CA ILE A 15 -0.35 9.54 -2.86
C ILE A 15 -0.81 9.29 -1.42
N LEU A 16 -1.84 10.00 -0.95
CA LEU A 16 -2.27 9.92 0.45
C LEU A 16 -3.14 8.69 0.73
N GLY A 17 -3.87 8.16 -0.26
CA GLY A 17 -4.70 6.96 -0.12
C GLY A 17 -3.92 5.75 0.39
N PRO A 18 -2.82 5.34 -0.26
CA PRO A 18 -1.94 4.27 0.23
C PRO A 18 -1.39 4.55 1.61
N VAL A 19 -0.94 5.78 1.89
CA VAL A 19 -0.42 6.17 3.21
C VAL A 19 -1.46 5.97 4.31
N LEU A 20 -2.70 6.38 4.06
CA LEU A 20 -3.81 6.18 5.00
C LEU A 20 -4.10 4.69 5.22
N ILE A 21 -4.10 3.87 4.15
CA ILE A 21 -4.24 2.41 4.27
C ILE A 21 -3.14 1.86 5.20
N TRP A 22 -1.89 2.26 5.00
CA TRP A 22 -0.78 1.81 5.82
C TRP A 22 -0.94 2.21 7.29
N PHE A 23 -1.48 3.40 7.58
CA PHE A 23 -1.73 3.82 8.96
C PHE A 23 -2.84 3.02 9.63
N PHE A 24 -3.92 2.71 8.91
CA PHE A 24 -4.97 1.82 9.42
C PHE A 24 -4.41 0.44 9.74
N PHE A 25 -3.56 -0.11 8.88
CA PHE A 25 -2.93 -1.41 9.11
C PHE A 25 -1.89 -1.39 10.24
N ALA A 26 -1.19 -0.27 10.45
CA ALA A 26 -0.26 -0.13 11.57
C ALA A 26 -0.98 -0.15 12.93
N GLY A 27 -2.26 0.24 12.97
CA GLY A 27 -3.09 0.17 14.18
C GLY A 27 -2.64 1.13 15.30
N ILE A 28 -1.82 2.13 14.98
CA ILE A 28 -1.25 3.06 15.95
C ILE A 28 -2.25 4.19 16.24
N PRO A 29 -2.53 4.53 17.51
CA PRO A 29 -3.38 5.65 17.85
C PRO A 29 -2.83 6.99 17.32
N VAL A 30 -3.71 7.82 16.76
CA VAL A 30 -3.35 9.11 16.13
C VAL A 30 -2.49 10.01 17.03
N HIS A 31 -2.76 10.04 18.34
CA HIS A 31 -2.00 10.87 19.28
C HIS A 31 -0.53 10.48 19.41
N GLN A 32 -0.17 9.21 19.17
CA GLN A 32 1.21 8.73 19.26
C GLN A 32 2.09 9.24 18.11
N TYR A 33 1.51 9.47 16.94
CA TYR A 33 2.23 10.02 15.79
C TYR A 33 2.72 11.45 16.02
N VAL A 34 2.04 12.21 16.87
CA VAL A 34 2.41 13.60 17.19
C VAL A 34 3.42 13.65 18.34
N SER A 35 3.37 12.70 19.28
CA SER A 35 4.25 12.68 20.44
C SER A 35 5.59 11.97 20.19
N ASN A 36 5.69 11.10 19.18
CA ASN A 36 6.90 10.35 18.87
C ASN A 36 7.54 10.82 17.55
N ILE A 37 8.75 11.41 17.65
CA ILE A 37 9.49 11.93 16.49
C ILE A 37 9.86 10.86 15.45
N ASN A 38 10.04 9.60 15.87
CA ASN A 38 10.34 8.50 14.95
C ASN A 38 9.10 8.14 14.13
N LEU A 39 7.92 8.11 14.77
CA LEU A 39 6.65 7.91 14.07
C LEU A 39 6.36 9.04 13.09
N LEU A 40 6.63 10.30 13.47
CA LEU A 40 6.50 11.44 12.56
C LEU A 40 7.47 11.35 11.38
N THR A 41 8.70 10.91 11.62
CA THR A 41 9.71 10.70 10.57
C THR A 41 9.27 9.58 9.62
N LEU A 42 8.68 8.50 10.13
CA LEU A 42 8.10 7.40 9.36
C LEU A 42 6.88 7.84 8.54
N ILE A 43 6.03 8.75 9.04
CA ILE A 43 4.97 9.37 8.24
C ILE A 43 5.56 10.09 7.04
N GLY A 44 6.57 10.93 7.27
CA GLY A 44 7.27 11.62 6.19
C GLY A 44 7.81 10.64 5.16
N PHE A 45 8.50 9.60 5.62
CA PHE A 45 9.01 8.54 4.76
C PHE A 45 7.89 7.84 3.96
N ALA A 46 6.78 7.51 4.60
CA ALA A 46 5.62 6.88 3.96
C ALA A 46 5.08 7.73 2.80
N VAL A 47 4.98 9.04 2.98
CA VAL A 47 4.52 9.95 1.91
C VAL A 47 5.47 9.94 0.71
N PHE A 48 6.79 10.04 0.95
CA PHE A 48 7.77 9.95 -0.13
C PHE A 48 7.80 8.57 -0.79
N TYR A 49 7.69 7.51 0.00
CA TYR A 49 7.63 6.15 -0.53
C TYR A 49 6.39 5.91 -1.40
N SER A 50 5.22 6.39 -0.95
CA SER A 50 4.00 6.33 -1.78
C SER A 50 4.12 7.18 -3.04
N PHE A 51 4.85 8.29 -2.99
CA PHE A 51 5.15 9.07 -4.18
C PHE A 51 5.99 8.27 -5.18
N ILE A 52 7.07 7.61 -4.74
CA ILE A 52 7.89 6.72 -5.58
C ILE A 52 7.02 5.63 -6.22
N ILE A 53 6.21 4.94 -5.41
CA ILE A 53 5.31 3.89 -5.91
C ILE A 53 4.35 4.44 -6.98
N SER A 54 3.80 5.64 -6.78
CA SER A 54 2.88 6.24 -7.75
C SER A 54 3.54 6.49 -9.12
N GLN A 55 4.84 6.78 -9.15
CA GLN A 55 5.58 7.02 -10.39
C GLN A 55 5.77 5.75 -11.24
N MET A 56 5.64 4.55 -10.65
CA MET A 56 5.73 3.28 -11.37
C MET A 56 4.63 3.13 -12.44
N PHE A 57 3.50 3.81 -12.27
CA PHE A 57 2.35 3.71 -13.17
C PHE A 57 2.28 4.87 -14.18
N VAL A 58 3.28 5.77 -14.16
CA VAL A 58 3.36 6.91 -15.08
C VAL A 58 4.15 6.49 -16.32
N ALA A 59 3.61 6.75 -17.51
CA ALA A 59 4.24 6.34 -18.77
C ALA A 59 5.65 6.93 -19.00
N LYS A 60 5.94 8.08 -18.40
CA LYS A 60 7.26 8.73 -18.39
C LYS A 60 7.50 9.33 -17.01
N PRO A 61 8.12 8.59 -16.08
CA PRO A 61 8.41 9.13 -14.75
C PRO A 61 9.38 10.31 -14.88
N ASN A 62 9.15 11.37 -14.10
CA ASN A 62 10.05 12.51 -14.09
C ASN A 62 11.26 12.19 -13.22
N LEU A 63 12.37 11.83 -13.87
CA LEU A 63 13.62 11.42 -13.21
C LEU A 63 14.14 12.45 -12.20
N LEU A 64 13.97 13.75 -12.47
CA LEU A 64 14.43 14.79 -11.56
C LEU A 64 13.60 14.81 -10.28
N ILE A 65 12.28 14.59 -10.39
CA ILE A 65 11.40 14.49 -9.22
C ILE A 65 11.70 13.21 -8.45
N VAL A 66 11.89 12.08 -9.13
CA VAL A 66 12.25 10.80 -8.49
C VAL A 66 13.56 10.96 -7.71
N LEU A 67 14.59 11.54 -8.31
CA LEU A 67 15.87 11.78 -7.64
C LEU A 67 15.74 12.64 -6.38
N VAL A 68 14.96 13.73 -6.44
CA VAL A 68 14.73 14.60 -5.28
C VAL A 68 14.01 13.82 -4.17
N VAL A 69 13.01 13.02 -4.53
CA VAL A 69 12.25 12.20 -3.59
C VAL A 69 13.13 11.10 -2.97
N ASP A 70 14.02 10.48 -3.75
CA ASP A 70 14.98 9.49 -3.25
C ASP A 70 15.97 10.10 -2.27
N ILE A 71 16.52 11.28 -2.57
CA ILE A 71 17.42 11.98 -1.65
C ILE A 71 16.70 12.21 -0.32
N VAL A 72 15.45 12.68 -0.34
CA VAL A 72 14.69 12.89 0.88
C VAL A 72 14.40 11.57 1.59
N ALA A 73 13.99 10.52 0.87
CA ALA A 73 13.72 9.21 1.43
C ALA A 73 14.98 8.60 2.08
N ILE A 74 16.15 8.73 1.45
CA ILE A 74 17.44 8.26 1.96
C ILE A 74 17.85 9.07 3.21
N LEU A 75 17.68 10.39 3.21
CA LEU A 75 17.98 11.21 4.39
C LEU A 75 17.09 10.83 5.59
N LEU A 76 15.80 10.60 5.34
CA LEU A 76 14.88 10.10 6.35
C LEU A 76 15.27 8.69 6.82
N LEU A 77 15.70 7.82 5.90
CA LEU A 77 16.16 6.47 6.20
C LEU A 77 17.43 6.50 7.07
N ILE A 78 18.42 7.33 6.76
CA ILE A 78 19.65 7.50 7.56
C ILE A 78 19.28 7.95 8.99
N LYS A 79 18.36 8.91 9.12
CA LYS A 79 17.86 9.31 10.44
C LYS A 79 17.20 8.13 11.16
N LEU A 80 16.41 7.33 10.45
CA LEU A 80 15.72 6.18 11.01
C LEU A 80 16.66 5.04 11.41
N VAL A 81 17.75 4.78 10.68
CA VAL A 81 18.78 3.77 11.03
C VAL A 81 19.34 3.99 12.44
N SER A 82 19.53 5.25 12.84
CA SER A 82 20.04 5.56 14.18
C SER A 82 19.06 5.24 15.31
N SER A 83 17.78 5.05 14.97
CA SER A 83 16.66 4.92 15.91
C SER A 83 15.92 3.59 15.84
N LEU A 84 16.01 2.88 14.71
CA LEU A 84 15.39 1.60 14.46
C LEU A 84 16.48 0.53 14.34
N GLU A 85 16.16 -0.69 14.78
CA GLU A 85 17.05 -1.83 14.59
C GLU A 85 17.39 -2.04 13.11
N LEU A 86 18.61 -2.50 12.84
CA LEU A 86 19.16 -2.68 11.50
C LEU A 86 18.23 -3.46 10.56
N PHE A 87 17.58 -4.50 11.10
CA PHE A 87 16.66 -5.37 10.36
C PHE A 87 15.47 -4.60 9.75
N ASN A 88 14.92 -3.63 10.48
CA ASN A 88 13.77 -2.84 10.03
C ASN A 88 14.14 -1.93 8.88
N THR A 89 15.34 -1.35 8.96
CA THR A 89 15.87 -0.50 7.89
C THR A 89 16.12 -1.31 6.63
N ILE A 90 16.65 -2.53 6.76
CA ILE A 90 16.88 -3.43 5.62
C ILE A 90 15.57 -3.71 4.87
N LEU A 91 14.47 -3.96 5.57
CA LEU A 91 13.17 -4.23 4.94
C LEU A 91 12.69 -3.02 4.10
N ILE A 92 12.88 -1.81 4.61
CA ILE A 92 12.56 -0.58 3.88
C ILE A 92 13.48 -0.39 2.66
N ILE A 93 14.79 -0.64 2.81
CA ILE A 93 15.76 -0.55 1.71
C ILE A 93 15.40 -1.54 0.60
N ILE A 94 15.06 -2.79 0.95
CA ILE A 94 14.63 -3.80 -0.03
C ILE A 94 13.39 -3.31 -0.78
N GLY A 95 12.40 -2.75 -0.07
CA GLY A 95 11.20 -2.16 -0.69
C GLY A 95 11.52 -1.01 -1.65
N LEU A 96 12.50 -0.16 -1.34
CA LEU A 96 12.96 0.90 -2.23
C LEU A 96 13.67 0.36 -3.46
N VAL A 97 14.61 -0.58 -3.30
CA VAL A 97 15.35 -1.19 -4.42
C VAL A 97 14.40 -1.89 -5.38
N LEU A 98 13.43 -2.65 -4.86
CA LEU A 98 12.43 -3.33 -5.68
C LEU A 98 11.48 -2.36 -6.39
N ALA A 99 11.08 -1.25 -5.74
CA ALA A 99 10.29 -0.21 -6.40
C ALA A 99 11.04 0.41 -7.59
N HIS A 100 12.34 0.64 -7.44
CA HIS A 100 13.19 1.15 -8.52
C HIS A 100 13.39 0.13 -9.64
N ALA A 101 13.58 -1.15 -9.30
CA ALA A 101 13.63 -2.22 -10.29
C ALA A 101 12.34 -2.22 -11.13
N LEU A 102 11.17 -2.17 -10.50
CA LEU A 102 9.90 -2.12 -11.23
C LEU A 102 9.68 -0.82 -12.04
N MET A 103 10.32 0.29 -11.66
CA MET A 103 10.15 1.58 -12.35
C MET A 103 11.08 1.75 -13.56
N PHE A 104 12.32 1.28 -13.46
CA PHE A 104 13.38 1.63 -14.40
C PHE A 104 13.99 0.46 -15.17
N THR A 105 13.64 -0.77 -14.79
CA THR A 105 14.25 -1.95 -15.42
C THR A 105 13.20 -2.81 -16.10
N ASP A 106 13.48 -3.17 -17.35
CA ASP A 106 12.81 -4.27 -18.07
C ASP A 106 13.17 -5.65 -17.47
N LEU A 107 13.89 -5.69 -16.32
CA LEU A 107 14.22 -6.94 -15.64
C LEU A 107 12.97 -7.73 -15.25
N ILE A 108 11.84 -7.04 -15.05
CA ILE A 108 10.56 -7.62 -14.67
C ILE A 108 9.52 -7.20 -15.71
N ASP A 109 9.69 -7.70 -16.93
CA ASP A 109 8.75 -7.46 -18.03
C ASP A 109 7.42 -8.23 -17.86
N GLU A 110 7.40 -9.26 -17.02
CA GLU A 110 6.20 -10.08 -16.82
C GLU A 110 5.22 -9.41 -15.84
N PRO A 111 3.97 -9.08 -16.27
CA PRO A 111 3.02 -8.33 -15.46
C PRO A 111 2.58 -9.08 -14.19
N HIS A 112 2.60 -10.42 -14.21
CA HIS A 112 2.31 -11.23 -13.03
C HIS A 112 3.38 -11.10 -11.96
N CYS A 113 4.65 -11.12 -12.36
CA CYS A 113 5.78 -10.96 -11.44
C CYS A 113 5.80 -9.54 -10.85
N ALA A 114 5.62 -8.51 -11.70
CA ALA A 114 5.55 -7.12 -11.27
C ALA A 114 4.42 -6.88 -10.24
N TRP A 115 3.26 -7.48 -10.46
CA TRP A 115 2.13 -7.42 -9.56
C TRP A 115 2.39 -8.09 -8.20
N ILE A 116 3.04 -9.27 -8.18
CA ILE A 116 3.41 -9.95 -6.92
C ILE A 116 4.41 -9.10 -6.14
N ILE A 117 5.45 -8.59 -6.81
CA ILE A 117 6.47 -7.75 -6.17
C ILE A 117 5.83 -6.49 -5.62
N TYR A 118 4.98 -5.81 -6.39
CA TYR A 118 4.21 -4.66 -5.92
C TYR A 118 3.41 -4.99 -4.65
N SER A 119 2.73 -6.14 -4.63
CA SER A 119 1.92 -6.57 -3.50
C SER A 119 2.73 -6.73 -2.22
N LEU A 120 3.98 -7.19 -2.37
CA LEU A 120 4.92 -7.36 -1.28
C LEU A 120 5.55 -6.07 -0.81
N ILE A 121 5.79 -5.09 -1.69
CA ILE A 121 6.54 -3.87 -1.32
C ILE A 121 5.63 -2.68 -1.00
N SER A 122 4.36 -2.71 -1.41
CA SER A 122 3.40 -1.62 -1.21
C SER A 122 3.05 -1.43 0.28
N GLY A 123 3.91 -0.70 0.99
CA GLY A 123 3.73 -0.25 2.37
C GLY A 123 4.06 -1.27 3.46
N THR A 124 4.29 -2.54 3.14
CA THR A 124 4.57 -3.59 4.14
C THR A 124 5.75 -3.25 5.04
N GLY A 125 6.87 -2.80 4.47
CA GLY A 125 8.05 -2.38 5.22
C GLY A 125 7.82 -1.13 6.06
N VAL A 126 6.99 -0.21 5.57
CA VAL A 126 6.59 1.00 6.30
C VAL A 126 5.71 0.63 7.49
N VAL A 127 4.69 -0.20 7.30
CA VAL A 127 3.77 -0.66 8.36
C VAL A 127 4.54 -1.45 9.42
N PHE A 128 5.43 -2.34 9.00
CA PHE A 128 6.31 -3.07 9.91
C PHE A 128 7.17 -2.13 10.77
N ALA A 129 7.80 -1.13 10.15
CA ALA A 129 8.60 -0.15 10.88
C ALA A 129 7.77 0.72 11.84
N LEU A 130 6.54 1.09 11.44
CA LEU A 130 5.59 1.78 12.30
C LEU A 130 5.22 0.93 13.53
N MET A 131 4.86 -0.33 13.33
CA MET A 131 4.50 -1.25 14.42
C MET A 131 5.64 -1.41 15.44
N ILE A 132 6.88 -1.57 14.96
CA ILE A 132 8.04 -1.69 15.86
C ILE A 132 8.35 -0.39 16.59
N ALA A 133 8.27 0.75 15.90
CA ALA A 133 8.47 2.05 16.51
C ALA A 133 7.45 2.37 17.61
N SER A 134 6.25 1.76 17.54
CA SER A 134 5.19 1.86 18.55
C SER A 134 5.38 0.86 19.70
N ASN A 135 5.54 -0.43 19.37
CA ASN A 135 5.38 -1.53 20.34
C ASN A 135 6.71 -2.15 20.81
N HIS A 136 7.86 -1.74 20.25
CA HIS A 136 9.20 -2.28 20.50
C HIS A 136 9.41 -3.77 20.22
N PHE A 137 8.35 -4.55 19.94
CA PHE A 137 8.39 -5.94 19.49
C PHE A 137 7.21 -6.22 18.55
N ILE A 138 7.27 -7.34 17.83
CA ILE A 138 6.25 -7.76 16.87
C ILE A 138 5.52 -8.98 17.39
N SER A 139 4.20 -8.88 17.49
CA SER A 139 3.34 -10.00 17.86
C SER A 139 2.99 -10.86 16.63
N ILE A 140 2.50 -12.08 16.88
CA ILE A 140 1.93 -12.93 15.82
C ILE A 140 0.77 -12.22 15.12
N ILE A 141 -0.03 -11.43 15.84
CA ILE A 141 -1.14 -10.66 15.28
C ILE A 141 -0.62 -9.62 14.28
N ASP A 142 0.49 -8.95 14.58
CA ASP A 142 1.12 -7.98 13.68
C ASP A 142 1.60 -8.66 12.39
N LEU A 143 2.20 -9.86 12.48
CA LEU A 143 2.63 -10.64 11.31
C LEU A 143 1.43 -11.08 10.44
N VAL A 144 0.35 -11.52 11.07
CA VAL A 144 -0.88 -11.88 10.34
C VAL A 144 -1.52 -10.63 9.71
N THR A 145 -1.44 -9.47 10.37
CA THR A 145 -1.92 -8.18 9.84
C THR A 145 -1.11 -7.73 8.63
N LEU A 146 0.22 -7.87 8.66
CA LEU A 146 1.08 -7.61 7.50
C LEU A 146 0.81 -8.59 6.36
N THR A 147 0.55 -9.84 6.69
CA THR A 147 0.16 -10.84 5.68
C THR A 147 -1.16 -10.46 5.02
N LEU A 148 -2.16 -10.03 5.82
CA LEU A 148 -3.41 -9.50 5.28
C LEU A 148 -3.16 -8.29 4.36
N LEU A 149 -2.26 -7.37 4.74
CA LEU A 149 -1.90 -6.22 3.90
C LEU A 149 -1.34 -6.65 2.54
N ILE A 150 -0.47 -7.67 2.51
CA ILE A 150 0.07 -8.22 1.25
C ILE A 150 -1.05 -8.75 0.36
N PHE A 151 -1.97 -9.55 0.91
CA PHE A 151 -3.09 -10.11 0.14
C PHE A 151 -4.09 -9.04 -0.29
N MET A 152 -4.28 -8.00 0.53
CA MET A 152 -5.08 -6.82 0.19
C MET A 152 -4.44 -6.04 -0.97
N ASN A 153 -3.13 -5.80 -0.91
CA ASN A 153 -2.41 -5.18 -2.02
C ASN A 153 -2.55 -6.01 -3.29
N ALA A 154 -2.37 -7.33 -3.20
CA ALA A 154 -2.54 -8.24 -4.33
C ALA A 154 -3.95 -8.15 -4.92
N LEU A 155 -4.98 -8.17 -4.08
CA LEU A 155 -6.36 -8.12 -4.51
C LEU A 155 -6.72 -6.78 -5.16
N PHE A 156 -6.35 -5.66 -4.56
CA PHE A 156 -6.76 -4.35 -5.06
C PHE A 156 -5.84 -3.79 -6.14
N ALA A 157 -4.58 -4.22 -6.22
CA ALA A 157 -3.65 -3.75 -7.25
C ALA A 157 -3.74 -4.53 -8.56
N PHE A 158 -4.41 -5.70 -8.62
CA PHE A 158 -4.48 -6.47 -9.86
C PHE A 158 -4.89 -5.65 -11.11
N PRO A 159 -5.86 -4.70 -11.03
CA PRO A 159 -6.30 -3.95 -12.22
C PRO A 159 -5.23 -3.01 -12.79
N LEU A 160 -4.20 -2.69 -12.00
CA LEU A 160 -3.06 -1.86 -12.41
C LEU A 160 -2.08 -2.63 -13.30
N PHE A 161 -2.00 -3.95 -13.17
CA PHE A 161 -1.00 -4.79 -13.84
C PHE A 161 -1.62 -5.74 -14.86
N LEU A 162 -2.81 -6.28 -14.58
CA LEU A 162 -3.43 -7.33 -15.38
C LEU A 162 -4.62 -6.80 -16.18
N ARG A 163 -4.54 -6.93 -17.51
CA ARG A 163 -5.59 -6.46 -18.42
C ARG A 163 -6.91 -7.22 -18.29
N GLN A 164 -6.84 -8.50 -17.94
CA GLN A 164 -7.98 -9.38 -17.74
C GLN A 164 -7.79 -10.16 -16.44
N PRO A 165 -8.72 -10.07 -15.48
CA PRO A 165 -8.65 -10.86 -14.26
C PRO A 165 -8.87 -12.35 -14.55
N HIS A 166 -8.01 -13.19 -14.00
CA HIS A 166 -8.27 -14.63 -13.93
C HIS A 166 -9.19 -14.90 -12.72
N TRP A 167 -10.45 -15.25 -13.00
CA TRP A 167 -11.52 -15.40 -11.99
C TRP A 167 -11.12 -16.29 -10.81
N PRO A 168 -10.67 -17.55 -11.02
CA PRO A 168 -10.31 -18.44 -9.92
C PRO A 168 -9.20 -17.87 -9.03
N PHE A 169 -8.25 -17.18 -9.63
CA PHE A 169 -7.07 -16.69 -8.93
C PHE A 169 -7.39 -15.43 -8.11
N THR A 170 -8.15 -14.50 -8.68
CA THR A 170 -8.63 -13.31 -7.96
C THR A 170 -9.54 -13.70 -6.80
N LEU A 171 -10.41 -14.71 -7.01
CA LEU A 171 -11.26 -15.26 -5.96
C LEU A 171 -10.45 -15.94 -4.86
N ALA A 172 -9.43 -16.72 -5.20
CA ALA A 172 -8.56 -17.37 -4.21
C ALA A 172 -7.89 -16.34 -3.30
N ILE A 173 -7.35 -15.25 -3.85
CA ILE A 173 -6.74 -14.16 -3.08
C ILE A 173 -7.77 -13.49 -2.17
N ALA A 174 -8.98 -13.24 -2.68
CA ALA A 174 -10.06 -12.67 -1.87
C ALA A 174 -10.45 -13.57 -0.70
N ILE A 175 -10.58 -14.88 -0.93
CA ILE A 175 -10.89 -15.87 0.12
C ILE A 175 -9.76 -15.90 1.16
N ILE A 176 -8.50 -15.94 0.73
CA ILE A 176 -7.35 -15.94 1.64
C ILE A 176 -7.32 -14.66 2.49
N ALA A 177 -7.56 -13.48 1.88
CA ALA A 177 -7.66 -12.23 2.61
C ALA A 177 -8.78 -12.25 3.67
N ILE A 178 -9.94 -12.81 3.32
CA ILE A 178 -11.06 -12.98 4.27
C ILE A 178 -10.68 -13.93 5.42
N ILE A 179 -10.02 -15.05 5.13
CA ILE A 179 -9.54 -15.99 6.16
C ILE A 179 -8.58 -15.28 7.10
N PHE A 180 -7.60 -14.53 6.60
CA PHE A 180 -6.69 -13.77 7.45
C PHE A 180 -7.44 -12.73 8.30
N ALA A 181 -8.39 -12.00 7.72
CA ALA A 181 -9.20 -11.02 8.44
C ALA A 181 -10.02 -11.66 9.58
N ILE A 182 -10.62 -12.83 9.36
CA ILE A 182 -11.37 -13.57 10.39
C ILE A 182 -10.47 -13.93 11.59
N ASN A 183 -9.19 -14.22 11.36
CA ASN A 183 -8.26 -14.62 12.42
C ASN A 183 -7.81 -13.45 13.30
N ILE A 184 -7.82 -12.22 12.79
CA ILE A 184 -7.30 -11.04 13.52
C ILE A 184 -8.39 -10.06 13.96
N ILE A 185 -9.56 -10.05 13.31
CA ILE A 185 -10.62 -9.09 13.59
C ILE A 185 -11.73 -9.75 14.42
N PRO A 186 -11.92 -9.35 15.69
CA PRO A 186 -12.91 -9.98 16.55
C PRO A 186 -14.35 -9.59 16.22
N SER A 187 -14.56 -8.53 15.43
CA SER A 187 -15.89 -8.01 15.12
C SER A 187 -16.50 -8.66 13.88
N ALA A 188 -17.57 -9.44 14.10
CA ALA A 188 -18.35 -10.05 13.01
C ALA A 188 -18.90 -9.01 12.03
N MET A 189 -19.32 -7.84 12.51
CA MET A 189 -19.82 -6.75 11.66
C MET A 189 -18.74 -6.20 10.73
N ARG A 190 -17.49 -6.08 11.21
CA ARG A 190 -16.35 -5.65 10.38
C ARG A 190 -16.02 -6.70 9.30
N ILE A 191 -16.07 -7.99 9.66
CA ILE A 191 -15.87 -9.08 8.70
C ILE A 191 -16.96 -9.07 7.63
N VAL A 192 -18.24 -8.93 8.00
CA VAL A 192 -19.35 -8.84 7.05
C VAL A 192 -19.17 -7.63 6.12
N GLY A 193 -18.83 -6.46 6.67
CA GLY A 193 -18.53 -5.28 5.87
C GLY A 193 -17.40 -5.50 4.87
N PHE A 194 -16.32 -6.16 5.31
CA PHE A 194 -15.19 -6.50 4.44
C PHE A 194 -15.58 -7.46 3.31
N ILE A 195 -16.40 -8.48 3.59
CA ILE A 195 -16.92 -9.41 2.58
C ILE A 195 -17.77 -8.65 1.55
N VAL A 196 -18.66 -7.76 2.00
CA VAL A 196 -19.53 -6.96 1.11
C VAL A 196 -18.69 -6.05 0.21
N LEU A 197 -17.73 -5.32 0.77
CA LEU A 197 -16.85 -4.43 -0.02
C LEU A 197 -15.96 -5.21 -1.00
N THR A 198 -15.46 -6.38 -0.59
CA THR A 198 -14.69 -7.27 -1.47
C THR A 198 -15.57 -7.81 -2.60
N GLY A 199 -16.81 -8.23 -2.31
CA GLY A 199 -17.77 -8.66 -3.32
C GLY A 199 -18.13 -7.53 -4.30
N LEU A 200 -18.32 -6.31 -3.79
CA LEU A 200 -18.56 -5.12 -4.59
C LEU A 200 -17.36 -4.80 -5.50
N PHE A 201 -16.14 -4.89 -4.98
CA PHE A 201 -14.92 -4.74 -5.77
C PHE A 201 -14.89 -5.72 -6.93
N LEU A 202 -15.04 -7.02 -6.64
CA LEU A 202 -15.06 -8.06 -7.68
C LEU A 202 -16.14 -7.74 -8.72
N PHE A 203 -17.38 -7.48 -8.29
CA PHE A 203 -18.48 -7.14 -9.20
C PHE A 203 -18.16 -5.95 -10.12
N LEU A 204 -17.64 -4.84 -9.58
CA LEU A 204 -17.30 -3.65 -10.36
C LEU A 204 -16.16 -3.90 -11.35
N GLN A 205 -15.16 -4.71 -10.96
CA GLN A 205 -14.05 -5.05 -11.85
C GLN A 205 -14.51 -5.82 -13.09
N PHE A 206 -15.57 -6.64 -12.97
CA PHE A 206 -16.15 -7.37 -14.09
C PHE A 206 -17.18 -6.56 -14.88
N SER A 207 -17.92 -5.67 -14.23
CA SER A 207 -18.94 -4.84 -14.88
C SER A 207 -18.35 -3.72 -15.74
N ILE A 208 -17.23 -3.12 -15.30
CA ILE A 208 -16.58 -2.03 -16.02
C ILE A 208 -15.81 -2.58 -17.24
N LYS A 209 -16.03 -1.96 -18.40
CA LYS A 209 -15.34 -2.30 -19.66
C LYS A 209 -13.81 -2.34 -19.46
N SER A 210 -13.15 -3.34 -20.06
CA SER A 210 -11.71 -3.55 -19.94
C SER A 210 -10.88 -2.34 -20.36
N ASN A 211 -11.35 -1.54 -21.32
CA ASN A 211 -10.65 -0.36 -21.81
C ASN A 211 -10.61 0.84 -20.85
N LYS A 212 -11.30 0.79 -19.70
CA LYS A 212 -11.31 1.87 -18.70
C LYS A 212 -10.36 1.58 -17.53
N TYR A 213 -9.09 1.35 -17.82
CA TYR A 213 -8.07 0.96 -16.84
C TYR A 213 -7.92 1.95 -15.68
N GLN A 214 -7.84 3.26 -15.97
CA GLN A 214 -7.69 4.28 -14.93
C GLN A 214 -8.88 4.27 -13.95
N GLN A 215 -10.10 4.17 -14.47
CA GLN A 215 -11.31 4.12 -13.63
C GLN A 215 -11.32 2.87 -12.72
N LYS A 216 -10.85 1.72 -13.22
CA LYS A 216 -10.74 0.49 -12.44
C LYS A 216 -9.72 0.60 -11.31
N ALA A 217 -8.58 1.24 -11.58
CA ALA A 217 -7.55 1.51 -10.59
C ALA A 217 -8.06 2.45 -9.48
N ASP A 218 -8.70 3.55 -9.84
CA ASP A 218 -9.22 4.53 -8.88
C ASP A 218 -10.25 3.92 -7.93
N ILE A 219 -11.17 3.12 -8.48
CA ILE A 219 -12.17 2.38 -7.70
C ILE A 219 -11.50 1.37 -6.78
N ALA A 220 -10.44 0.71 -7.25
CA ALA A 220 -9.71 -0.25 -6.44
C ALA A 220 -9.01 0.41 -5.25
N THR A 221 -8.36 1.55 -5.45
CA THR A 221 -7.74 2.32 -4.35
C THR A 221 -8.80 2.82 -3.35
N ALA A 222 -9.93 3.33 -3.84
CA ALA A 222 -11.03 3.79 -2.99
C ALA A 222 -11.64 2.64 -2.16
N LEU A 223 -11.89 1.48 -2.77
CA LEU A 223 -12.41 0.32 -2.06
C LEU A 223 -11.39 -0.30 -1.11
N SER A 224 -10.10 -0.28 -1.48
CA SER A 224 -9.01 -0.70 -0.59
C SER A 224 -8.97 0.16 0.68
N LEU A 225 -9.09 1.48 0.53
CA LEU A 225 -9.16 2.41 1.66
C LEU A 225 -10.42 2.17 2.51
N LEU A 226 -11.59 2.00 1.89
CA LEU A 226 -12.83 1.70 2.62
C LEU A 226 -12.72 0.37 3.39
N CYS A 227 -12.10 -0.66 2.79
CA CYS A 227 -11.84 -1.92 3.48
C CYS A 227 -10.91 -1.71 4.68
N ALA A 228 -9.82 -0.95 4.52
CA ALA A 228 -8.90 -0.63 5.63
C ALA A 228 -9.62 0.08 6.78
N ILE A 229 -10.49 1.05 6.47
CA ILE A 229 -11.33 1.74 7.46
C ILE A 229 -12.27 0.75 8.16
N VAL A 230 -13.02 -0.07 7.41
CA VAL A 230 -13.98 -1.03 8.00
C VAL A 230 -13.28 -2.04 8.91
N LEU A 231 -12.06 -2.45 8.57
CA LEU A 231 -11.30 -3.43 9.34
C LEU A 231 -10.73 -2.80 10.64
N PHE A 232 -10.13 -1.60 10.55
CA PHE A 232 -9.26 -1.09 11.60
C PHE A 232 -9.67 0.24 12.25
N ALA A 233 -10.67 0.96 11.72
CA ALA A 233 -11.28 2.12 12.40
C ALA A 233 -12.33 1.65 13.42
#